data_AF-A0A955ZDQ9-F1
#
_entry.id   AF-A0A955ZDQ9-F1
#
_cell.length_a   1.000
_cell.length_b   1.000
_cell.length_c   1.000
_cell.angle_alpha   90.00
_cell.angle_beta   90.00
_cell.angle_gamma   90.00
#
_symmetry.space_group_name_H-M   'P 1'
#
loop_
_entity.id
_entity.type
_entity.pdbx_description
1 polymer ?
#
loop_
_entity_poly.entity_id
_entity_poly.type
_entity_poly.pdbx_seq_one_letter_code
_entity_poly.pdbx_strand_id
1 'polypeptide(L)'
;MSNAIGGPQSKLGQAGFDSVSIEALLRHDAQGGLSIEELVQQCQNRLLETDTAIRSMMATQNANSDDQKALARLETVLNRYKDTMGDPNDESGKNAAAIKEIKKAYADAASTIKNDELRNVVAAKANEFNETAKDNCVSKAEVEALIGEVNAQLDALKSGDQMTMIKLQSLVEKRSQTLSMFSNMIAKMEENIKGIIQNMAR
;
A
#
# COMPACT_ATOMS: atom_id res chain seq x y z
N MET A 1 -7.43 37.55 -11.12
CA MET A 1 -6.09 37.44 -10.53
C MET A 1 -5.91 36.00 -10.09
N SER A 2 -5.36 35.17 -10.98
CA SER A 2 -5.19 33.73 -10.78
C SER A 2 -3.76 33.50 -10.31
N ASN A 3 -3.60 32.96 -9.09
CA ASN A 3 -2.29 32.59 -8.58
C ASN A 3 -2.11 31.08 -8.76
N ALA A 4 -1.14 30.72 -9.58
CA ALA A 4 -0.66 29.36 -9.76
C ALA A 4 0.11 28.92 -8.51
N ILE A 5 -0.27 27.79 -7.92
CA ILE A 5 0.52 27.11 -6.90
C ILE A 5 0.96 25.77 -7.51
N GLY A 6 2.15 25.78 -8.10
CA GLY A 6 2.90 24.58 -8.42
C GLY A 6 3.51 24.02 -7.14
N GLY A 7 2.96 22.90 -6.67
CA GLY A 7 3.60 22.05 -5.66
C GLY A 7 4.47 20.98 -6.34
N PRO A 8 5.59 20.56 -5.73
CA PRO A 8 6.57 19.71 -6.37
C PRO A 8 6.00 18.29 -6.55
N GLN A 9 5.82 17.88 -7.81
CA GLN A 9 5.69 16.47 -8.14
C GLN A 9 6.95 15.75 -7.65
N SER A 10 6.77 14.85 -6.67
CA SER A 10 7.85 13.99 -6.20
C SER A 10 8.32 13.14 -7.39
N LYS A 11 9.52 13.40 -7.88
CA LYS A 11 10.21 12.61 -8.90
C LYS A 11 10.76 11.30 -8.30
N LEU A 12 9.88 10.47 -7.76
CA LEU A 12 10.19 9.09 -7.37
C LEU A 12 9.30 8.16 -8.19
N GLY A 13 9.50 8.18 -9.50
CA GLY A 13 8.65 7.44 -10.43
C GLY A 13 9.18 7.50 -11.85
N GLN A 14 10.45 7.12 -12.05
CA GLN A 14 11.01 6.80 -13.37
C GLN A 14 12.39 6.15 -13.22
N ALA A 15 12.50 5.10 -12.42
CA ALA A 15 13.49 4.07 -12.72
C ALA A 15 12.76 3.11 -13.65
N GLY A 16 13.08 3.19 -14.94
CA GLY A 16 12.54 2.30 -15.95
C GLY A 16 12.71 0.86 -15.48
N PHE A 17 11.59 0.14 -15.38
CA PHE A 17 11.59 -1.32 -15.35
C PHE A 17 11.98 -1.79 -16.75
N ASP A 18 13.22 -1.54 -17.16
CA ASP A 18 13.76 -2.19 -18.34
C ASP A 18 13.97 -3.64 -17.97
N SER A 19 13.02 -4.46 -18.40
CA SER A 19 13.14 -5.91 -18.42
C SER A 19 14.32 -6.26 -19.34
N VAL A 20 15.52 -6.35 -18.79
CA VAL A 20 16.58 -7.12 -19.42
C VAL A 20 16.08 -8.57 -19.39
N SER A 21 15.46 -8.98 -20.50
CA SER A 21 14.92 -10.32 -20.70
C SER A 21 16.00 -11.37 -20.47
N ILE A 22 15.60 -12.56 -19.99
CA ILE A 22 16.47 -13.70 -19.72
C ILE A 22 17.36 -14.05 -20.93
N GLU A 23 16.85 -13.83 -22.15
CA GLU A 23 17.63 -13.98 -23.39
C GLU A 23 18.74 -12.95 -23.57
N ALA A 24 18.59 -11.72 -23.05
CA ALA A 24 19.61 -10.68 -23.17
C ALA A 24 20.83 -10.98 -22.29
N LEU A 25 20.64 -11.60 -21.12
CA LEU A 25 21.73 -12.07 -20.25
C LEU A 25 22.47 -13.28 -20.83
N LEU A 26 21.76 -14.21 -21.48
CA LEU A 26 22.37 -15.39 -22.10
C LEU A 26 23.01 -15.10 -23.47
N ARG A 27 22.51 -14.12 -24.23
CA ARG A 27 23.09 -13.73 -25.53
C ARG A 27 24.35 -12.86 -25.41
N HIS A 28 24.59 -12.23 -24.26
CA HIS A 28 25.77 -11.38 -24.07
C HIS A 28 27.06 -12.15 -23.78
N ASP A 29 26.97 -13.47 -23.53
CA ASP A 29 28.12 -14.37 -23.36
C ASP A 29 28.88 -14.61 -24.69
N ALA A 30 28.29 -14.23 -25.83
CA ALA A 30 28.86 -14.44 -27.17
C ALA A 30 29.72 -13.27 -27.70
N GLN A 31 29.72 -12.10 -27.06
CA GLN A 31 30.52 -10.93 -27.48
C GLN A 31 31.11 -10.22 -26.25
N GLY A 32 32.27 -10.67 -25.77
CA GLY A 32 33.01 -10.01 -24.69
C GLY A 32 32.26 -9.94 -23.37
N GLY A 33 31.71 -11.09 -22.94
CA GLY A 33 30.79 -11.23 -21.81
C GLY A 33 31.31 -10.62 -20.50
N LEU A 34 30.36 -10.05 -19.75
CA LEU A 34 30.56 -9.59 -18.37
C LEU A 34 31.36 -10.63 -17.60
N SER A 35 32.38 -10.17 -16.87
CA SER A 35 33.14 -11.04 -16.00
C SER A 35 32.19 -11.68 -14.97
N ILE A 36 32.57 -12.84 -14.47
CA ILE A 36 31.81 -13.54 -13.42
C ILE A 36 31.59 -12.61 -12.20
N GLU A 37 32.55 -11.76 -11.88
CA GLU A 37 32.41 -10.76 -10.82
C GLU A 37 31.33 -9.73 -11.14
N GLU A 38 31.23 -9.28 -12.38
CA GLU A 38 30.20 -8.34 -12.83
C GLU A 38 28.79 -8.98 -12.77
N LEU A 39 28.67 -10.27 -13.12
CA LEU A 39 27.41 -11.02 -13.01
C LEU A 39 26.99 -11.26 -11.54
N VAL A 40 27.95 -11.59 -10.67
CA VAL A 40 27.74 -11.71 -9.22
C VAL A 40 27.28 -10.39 -8.63
N GLN A 41 27.96 -9.29 -8.97
CA GLN A 41 27.61 -7.94 -8.51
C GLN A 41 26.22 -7.53 -9.00
N GLN A 42 25.89 -7.84 -10.26
CA GLN A 42 24.56 -7.56 -10.82
C GLN A 42 23.46 -8.34 -10.09
N CYS A 43 23.68 -9.62 -9.77
CA CYS A 43 22.71 -10.41 -9.00
C CYS A 43 22.53 -9.88 -7.58
N GLN A 44 23.61 -9.47 -6.91
CA GLN A 44 23.55 -8.84 -5.59
C GLN A 44 22.74 -7.54 -5.60
N ASN A 45 22.99 -6.67 -6.58
CA ASN A 45 22.24 -5.41 -6.74
C ASN A 45 20.74 -5.68 -6.97
N ARG A 46 20.40 -6.63 -7.86
CA ARG A 46 19.00 -7.01 -8.12
C ARG A 46 18.29 -7.61 -6.91
N LEU A 47 18.99 -8.39 -6.09
CA LEU A 47 18.45 -8.92 -4.83
C LEU A 47 18.17 -7.78 -3.84
N LEU A 48 19.11 -6.85 -3.68
CA LEU A 48 18.97 -5.71 -2.78
C LEU A 48 17.79 -4.80 -3.18
N GLU A 49 17.66 -4.52 -4.47
CA GLU A 49 16.52 -3.76 -5.02
C GLU A 49 15.20 -4.47 -4.76
N THR A 50 15.14 -5.77 -5.04
CA THR A 50 13.92 -6.57 -4.86
C THR A 50 13.54 -6.66 -3.37
N ASP A 51 14.50 -6.88 -2.47
CA ASP A 51 14.27 -6.91 -1.03
C ASP A 51 13.80 -5.56 -0.49
N THR A 52 14.35 -4.45 -1.00
CA THR A 52 13.91 -3.10 -0.65
C THR A 52 12.47 -2.85 -1.10
N ALA A 53 12.13 -3.24 -2.33
CA ALA A 53 10.78 -3.14 -2.86
C ALA A 53 9.78 -3.97 -2.05
N ILE A 54 10.12 -5.22 -1.70
CA ILE A 54 9.30 -6.09 -0.86
C ILE A 54 9.02 -5.45 0.50
N ARG A 55 10.07 -4.95 1.18
CA ARG A 55 9.92 -4.29 2.49
C ARG A 55 9.02 -3.05 2.41
N SER A 56 9.21 -2.23 1.39
CA SER A 56 8.39 -1.04 1.16
C SER A 56 6.92 -1.43 0.95
N MET A 57 6.65 -2.44 0.13
CA MET A 57 5.29 -2.89 -0.14
C MET A 57 4.61 -3.53 1.07
N MET A 58 5.34 -4.31 1.88
CA MET A 58 4.82 -4.83 3.16
C MET A 58 4.48 -3.69 4.12
N ALA A 59 5.30 -2.63 4.17
CA ALA A 59 5.02 -1.47 5.01
C ALA A 59 3.74 -0.74 4.55
N THR A 60 3.56 -0.56 3.25
CA THR A 60 2.32 -0.01 2.67
C THR A 60 1.11 -0.89 2.97
N GLN A 61 1.22 -2.21 2.80
CA GLN A 61 0.13 -3.14 3.11
C GLN A 61 -0.28 -3.07 4.59
N ASN A 62 0.69 -3.00 5.50
CA ASN A 62 0.42 -2.87 6.93
C ASN A 62 -0.29 -1.54 7.23
N ALA A 63 0.12 -0.44 6.59
CA ALA A 63 -0.56 0.84 6.74
C ALA A 63 -2.00 0.79 6.21
N ASN A 64 -2.23 0.21 5.03
CA ASN A 64 -3.58 0.02 4.49
C ASN A 64 -4.45 -0.86 5.38
N SER A 65 -3.90 -1.91 6.00
CA SER A 65 -4.62 -2.75 6.95
C SER A 65 -5.04 -1.96 8.21
N ASP A 66 -4.19 -1.05 8.69
CA ASP A 66 -4.53 -0.18 9.81
C ASP A 66 -5.63 0.83 9.43
N ASP A 67 -5.53 1.41 8.23
CA ASP A 67 -6.54 2.34 7.69
C ASP A 67 -7.90 1.64 7.52
N GLN A 68 -7.91 0.40 7.01
CA GLN A 68 -9.12 -0.43 6.93
C GLN A 68 -9.76 -0.68 8.30
N LYS A 69 -8.95 -1.03 9.31
CA LYS A 69 -9.46 -1.23 10.67
C LYS A 69 -10.04 0.05 11.26
N ALA A 70 -9.44 1.21 10.97
CA ALA A 70 -9.95 2.50 11.41
C ALA A 70 -11.33 2.80 10.79
N LEU A 71 -11.47 2.62 9.48
CA LEU A 71 -12.76 2.80 8.79
C LEU A 71 -13.81 1.78 9.23
N ALA A 72 -13.46 0.50 9.41
CA ALA A 72 -14.39 -0.53 9.87
C ALA A 72 -14.93 -0.24 11.28
N ARG A 73 -14.10 0.33 12.16
CA ARG A 73 -14.55 0.80 13.48
C ARG A 73 -15.52 1.96 13.36
N LEU A 74 -15.24 2.93 12.49
CA LEU A 74 -16.15 4.05 12.20
C LEU A 74 -17.49 3.55 11.66
N GLU A 75 -17.46 2.65 10.67
CA GLU A 75 -18.65 2.00 10.10
C GLU A 75 -19.48 1.30 11.18
N THR A 76 -18.82 0.56 12.09
CA THR A 76 -19.48 -0.13 13.21
C THR A 76 -20.22 0.84 14.12
N VAL A 77 -19.62 1.99 14.43
CA VAL A 77 -20.25 3.02 15.28
C VAL A 77 -21.43 3.67 14.55
N LEU A 78 -21.28 4.01 13.27
CA LEU A 78 -22.37 4.57 12.47
C LEU A 78 -23.56 3.60 12.41
N ASN A 79 -23.31 2.33 12.09
CA ASN A 79 -24.35 1.29 12.05
C ASN A 79 -25.05 1.09 13.39
N ARG A 80 -24.30 1.13 14.51
CA ARG A 80 -24.88 0.99 15.86
C ARG A 80 -25.89 2.08 16.17
N TYR A 81 -25.62 3.31 15.76
CA TYR A 81 -26.43 4.46 16.12
C TYR A 81 -27.44 4.87 15.05
N LYS A 82 -27.35 4.32 13.84
CA LYS A 82 -28.23 4.60 12.71
C LYS A 82 -29.72 4.54 13.06
N ASP A 83 -30.16 3.45 13.69
CA ASP A 83 -31.58 3.24 14.04
C ASP A 83 -32.02 4.03 15.27
N THR A 84 -31.07 4.64 15.99
CA THR A 84 -31.34 5.54 17.11
C THR A 84 -31.45 7.00 16.69
N MET A 85 -31.23 7.29 15.40
CA MET A 85 -31.46 8.61 14.80
C MET A 85 -32.92 8.71 14.33
N GLY A 86 -33.61 9.76 14.79
CA GLY A 86 -35.03 10.00 14.52
C GLY A 86 -35.28 11.01 13.40
N ASP A 87 -36.53 11.43 13.26
CA ASP A 87 -36.89 12.58 12.42
C ASP A 87 -36.24 13.85 13.00
N PRO A 88 -35.54 14.65 12.19
CA PRO A 88 -34.91 15.88 12.67
C PRO A 88 -35.89 16.92 13.24
N ASN A 89 -37.20 16.76 13.00
CA ASN A 89 -38.27 17.60 13.52
C ASN A 89 -38.93 17.05 14.80
N ASP A 90 -38.49 15.90 15.30
CA ASP A 90 -38.98 15.30 16.55
C ASP A 90 -37.95 15.50 17.66
N GLU A 91 -38.35 16.18 18.76
CA GLU A 91 -37.47 16.40 19.92
C GLU A 91 -37.08 15.09 20.64
N SER A 92 -37.84 14.00 20.43
CA SER A 92 -37.49 12.66 20.92
C SER A 92 -36.29 12.04 20.15
N GLY A 93 -35.96 12.59 18.97
CA GLY A 93 -34.86 12.16 18.10
C GLY A 93 -33.51 12.79 18.42
N LYS A 94 -33.43 13.73 19.38
CA LYS A 94 -32.17 14.35 19.80
C LYS A 94 -31.30 13.38 20.61
N ASN A 95 -30.41 12.67 19.93
CA ASN A 95 -29.54 11.67 20.56
C ASN A 95 -28.10 12.19 20.74
N ALA A 96 -27.94 13.13 21.67
CA ALA A 96 -26.66 13.76 21.97
C ALA A 96 -25.55 12.75 22.33
N ALA A 97 -25.92 11.62 22.97
CA ALA A 97 -24.97 10.56 23.30
C ALA A 97 -24.47 9.84 22.04
N ALA A 98 -25.38 9.44 21.14
CA ALA A 98 -25.01 8.83 19.86
C ALA A 98 -24.14 9.76 19.01
N ILE A 99 -24.52 11.03 18.92
CA ILE A 99 -23.76 12.05 18.18
C ILE A 99 -22.35 12.20 18.77
N LYS A 100 -22.21 12.25 20.10
CA LYS A 100 -20.90 12.30 20.75
C LYS A 100 -20.03 11.09 20.40
N GLU A 101 -20.60 9.89 20.39
CA GLU A 101 -19.88 8.67 20.04
C GLU A 101 -19.48 8.64 18.55
N ILE A 102 -20.33 9.11 17.64
CA ILE A 102 -19.99 9.24 16.22
C ILE A 102 -18.86 10.26 16.03
N LYS A 103 -18.94 11.44 16.68
CA LYS A 103 -17.88 12.46 16.62
C LYS A 103 -16.54 11.90 17.11
N LYS A 104 -16.57 11.13 18.20
CA LYS A 104 -15.38 10.44 18.72
C LYS A 104 -14.85 9.42 17.72
N ALA A 105 -15.71 8.60 17.12
CA ALA A 105 -15.30 7.61 16.13
C ALA A 105 -14.63 8.24 14.90
N TYR A 106 -15.12 9.39 14.44
CA TYR A 106 -14.47 10.17 13.37
C TYR A 106 -13.09 10.69 13.79
N ALA A 107 -12.95 11.23 15.01
CA ALA A 107 -11.67 11.71 15.52
C ALA A 107 -10.66 10.55 15.68
N ASP A 108 -11.09 9.43 16.25
CA ASP A 108 -10.29 8.22 16.42
C ASP A 108 -9.84 7.68 15.05
N ALA A 109 -10.74 7.61 14.06
CA ALA A 109 -10.41 7.20 12.70
C ALA A 109 -9.39 8.15 12.05
N ALA A 110 -9.62 9.46 12.09
CA ALA A 110 -8.71 10.46 11.52
C ALA A 110 -7.31 10.43 12.16
N SER A 111 -7.22 10.12 13.45
CA SER A 111 -5.92 9.99 14.14
C SER A 111 -5.17 8.70 13.83
N THR A 112 -5.88 7.64 13.41
CA THR A 112 -5.31 6.33 13.11
C THR A 112 -4.87 6.21 11.64
N ILE A 113 -5.61 6.86 10.74
CA ILE A 113 -5.39 6.75 9.30
C ILE A 113 -4.04 7.38 8.92
N LYS A 114 -3.19 6.56 8.30
CA LYS A 114 -1.85 6.93 7.83
C LYS A 114 -1.88 7.54 6.44
N ASN A 115 -2.82 7.12 5.58
CA ASN A 115 -3.01 7.72 4.27
C ASN A 115 -3.56 9.15 4.39
N ASP A 116 -2.77 10.14 3.98
CA ASP A 116 -3.10 11.56 4.11
C ASP A 116 -4.37 11.94 3.33
N GLU A 117 -4.57 11.40 2.13
CA GLU A 117 -5.75 11.68 1.30
C GLU A 117 -7.01 11.14 1.96
N LEU A 118 -6.98 9.88 2.41
CA LEU A 118 -8.10 9.27 3.11
C LEU A 118 -8.39 9.98 4.44
N ARG A 119 -7.35 10.35 5.19
CA ARG A 119 -7.50 11.11 6.44
C ARG A 119 -8.19 12.43 6.19
N ASN A 120 -7.85 13.14 5.11
CA ASN A 120 -8.48 14.40 4.73
C ASN A 120 -9.96 14.20 4.36
N VAL A 121 -10.30 13.13 3.63
CA VAL A 121 -11.69 12.78 3.32
C VAL A 121 -12.50 12.50 4.59
N VAL A 122 -11.96 11.69 5.49
CA VAL A 122 -12.61 11.36 6.78
C VAL A 122 -12.77 12.61 7.65
N ALA A 123 -11.77 13.47 7.71
CA ALA A 123 -11.83 14.73 8.44
C ALA A 123 -12.85 15.71 7.85
N ALA A 124 -12.95 15.81 6.52
CA ALA A 124 -13.96 16.63 5.85
C ALA A 124 -15.38 16.13 6.19
N LYS A 125 -15.60 14.81 6.15
CA LYS A 125 -16.89 14.21 6.53
C LYS A 125 -17.22 14.36 8.02
N ALA A 126 -16.21 14.30 8.88
CA ALA A 126 -16.38 14.63 10.29
C ALA A 126 -16.88 16.07 10.49
N ASN A 127 -16.35 17.02 9.72
CA ASN A 127 -16.77 18.42 9.77
C ASN A 127 -18.19 18.60 9.23
N GLU A 128 -18.53 17.98 8.10
CA GLU A 128 -19.91 17.97 7.57
C GLU A 128 -20.89 17.42 8.61
N PHE A 129 -20.58 16.27 9.23
CA PHE A 129 -21.40 15.69 10.29
C PHE A 129 -21.51 16.63 11.51
N ASN A 130 -20.42 17.28 11.91
CA ASN A 130 -20.42 18.23 13.03
C ASN A 130 -21.35 19.43 12.78
N GLU A 131 -21.37 19.93 11.55
CA GLU A 131 -22.22 21.04 11.14
C GLU A 131 -23.70 20.64 11.14
N THR A 132 -24.02 19.48 10.56
CA THR A 132 -25.38 18.91 10.60
C THR A 132 -25.84 18.64 12.03
N ALA A 133 -24.96 18.11 12.88
CA ALA A 133 -25.27 17.70 14.24
C ALA A 133 -25.27 18.85 15.27
N LYS A 134 -25.25 20.13 14.86
CA LYS A 134 -25.15 21.29 15.77
C LYS A 134 -26.26 21.33 16.82
N ASP A 135 -27.47 20.93 16.46
CA ASP A 135 -28.64 20.93 17.37
C ASP A 135 -28.90 19.56 18.01
N ASN A 136 -27.87 18.69 18.02
CA ASN A 136 -27.96 17.28 18.37
C ASN A 136 -29.04 16.53 17.57
N CYS A 137 -29.28 16.98 16.34
CA CYS A 137 -30.30 16.47 15.46
C CYS A 137 -29.65 16.01 14.17
N VAL A 138 -29.70 14.70 13.89
CA VAL A 138 -29.22 14.12 12.64
C VAL A 138 -30.25 13.06 12.25
N SER A 139 -30.65 13.07 10.99
CA SER A 139 -31.58 12.09 10.45
C SER A 139 -30.89 10.74 10.22
N LYS A 140 -31.68 9.67 10.27
CA LYS A 140 -31.23 8.34 9.86
C LYS A 140 -30.67 8.32 8.43
N ALA A 141 -31.29 9.08 7.52
CA ALA A 141 -30.86 9.16 6.12
C ALA A 141 -29.45 9.76 5.98
N GLU A 142 -29.11 10.77 6.78
CA GLU A 142 -27.76 11.35 6.80
C GLU A 142 -26.73 10.36 7.32
N VAL A 143 -27.05 9.59 8.36
CA VAL A 143 -26.15 8.53 8.84
C VAL A 143 -26.01 7.41 7.81
N GLU A 144 -27.08 7.05 7.09
CA GLU A 144 -27.03 6.07 5.99
C GLU A 144 -26.14 6.52 4.84
N ALA A 145 -26.20 7.81 4.47
CA ALA A 145 -25.28 8.39 3.48
C ALA A 145 -23.83 8.29 3.97
N LEU A 146 -23.55 8.64 5.23
CA LEU A 146 -22.20 8.52 5.78
C LEU A 146 -21.69 7.07 5.81
N ILE A 147 -22.54 6.09 6.07
CA ILE A 147 -22.20 4.66 6.00
C ILE A 147 -21.85 4.27 4.57
N GLY A 148 -22.65 4.69 3.57
CA GLY A 148 -22.36 4.46 2.15
C GLY A 148 -20.96 4.94 1.76
N GLU A 149 -20.58 6.09 2.28
CA GLU A 149 -19.33 6.74 1.92
C GLU A 149 -18.15 6.06 2.58
N VAL A 150 -18.27 5.67 3.86
CA VAL A 150 -17.27 4.85 4.55
C VAL A 150 -17.09 3.50 3.84
N ASN A 151 -18.18 2.88 3.40
CA ASN A 151 -18.12 1.63 2.64
C ASN A 151 -17.43 1.79 1.29
N ALA A 152 -17.68 2.88 0.57
CA ALA A 152 -16.97 3.18 -0.67
C ALA A 152 -15.45 3.33 -0.46
N GLN A 153 -15.04 3.99 0.63
CA GLN A 153 -13.61 4.09 0.99
C GLN A 153 -13.01 2.74 1.40
N LEU A 154 -13.74 1.92 2.17
CA LEU A 154 -13.33 0.56 2.54
C LEU A 154 -13.12 -0.32 1.29
N ASP A 155 -14.02 -0.25 0.32
CA ASP A 155 -13.93 -1.07 -0.89
C ASP A 155 -12.78 -0.60 -1.81
N ALA A 156 -12.53 0.71 -1.89
CA ALA A 156 -11.35 1.24 -2.58
C ALA A 156 -10.03 0.73 -1.95
N LEU A 157 -9.93 0.71 -0.61
CA LEU A 157 -8.77 0.16 0.08
C LEU A 157 -8.59 -1.34 -0.17
N LYS A 158 -9.67 -2.13 -0.10
CA LYS A 158 -9.63 -3.58 -0.35
C LYS A 158 -9.14 -3.89 -1.78
N SER A 159 -9.61 -3.11 -2.76
CA SER A 159 -9.18 -3.28 -4.16
C SER A 159 -7.68 -2.97 -4.32
N GLY A 160 -7.20 -1.91 -3.68
CA GLY A 160 -5.77 -1.57 -3.67
C GLY A 160 -4.89 -2.64 -3.02
N ASP A 161 -5.37 -3.27 -1.95
CA ASP A 161 -4.65 -4.34 -1.25
C ASP A 161 -4.51 -5.61 -2.07
N GLN A 162 -5.55 -6.00 -2.82
CA GLN A 162 -5.49 -7.13 -3.74
C GLN A 162 -4.40 -6.92 -4.80
N MET A 163 -4.35 -5.73 -5.41
CA MET A 163 -3.32 -5.38 -6.38
C MET A 163 -1.91 -5.38 -5.76
N THR A 164 -1.78 -4.85 -4.54
CA THR A 164 -0.52 -4.82 -3.80
C THR A 164 -0.03 -6.22 -3.48
N MET A 165 -0.93 -7.14 -3.11
CA MET A 165 -0.60 -8.54 -2.85
C MET A 165 -0.12 -9.28 -4.09
N ILE A 166 -0.77 -9.06 -5.25
CA ILE A 166 -0.33 -9.64 -6.53
C ILE A 166 1.10 -9.16 -6.87
N LYS A 167 1.36 -7.87 -6.72
CA LYS A 167 2.70 -7.30 -6.93
C LYS A 167 3.73 -7.85 -5.95
N LEU A 168 3.37 -8.02 -4.67
CA LEU A 168 4.24 -8.63 -3.66
C LEU A 168 4.60 -10.07 -4.01
N GLN A 169 3.62 -10.88 -4.42
CA GLN A 169 3.84 -12.25 -4.87
C GLN A 169 4.83 -12.29 -6.04
N SER A 170 4.63 -11.44 -7.05
CA SER A 170 5.54 -11.33 -8.19
C SER A 170 6.97 -10.93 -7.79
N LEU A 171 7.14 -10.01 -6.83
CA LEU A 171 8.46 -9.64 -6.32
C LEU A 171 9.13 -10.79 -5.57
N VAL A 172 8.37 -11.55 -4.78
CA VAL A 172 8.88 -12.73 -4.06
C VAL A 172 9.33 -13.82 -5.04
N GLU A 173 8.57 -14.04 -6.12
CA GLU A 173 8.96 -14.93 -7.22
C GLU A 173 10.24 -14.46 -7.90
N LYS A 174 10.35 -13.17 -8.23
CA LYS A 174 11.55 -12.57 -8.82
C LYS A 174 12.78 -12.72 -7.92
N ARG A 175 12.60 -12.56 -6.60
CA ARG A 175 13.66 -12.81 -5.60
C ARG A 175 14.12 -14.26 -5.63
N SER A 176 13.17 -15.20 -5.59
CA SER A 176 13.46 -16.65 -5.65
C SER A 176 14.23 -17.02 -6.92
N GLN A 177 13.78 -16.50 -8.07
CA GLN A 177 14.46 -16.71 -9.35
C GLN A 177 15.89 -16.15 -9.35
N THR A 178 16.10 -14.95 -8.80
CA THR A 178 17.43 -14.33 -8.73
C THR A 178 18.38 -15.13 -7.82
N LEU A 179 17.88 -15.68 -6.71
CA LEU A 179 18.65 -16.58 -5.85
C LEU A 179 19.05 -17.88 -6.56
N SER A 180 18.14 -18.46 -7.36
CA SER A 180 18.44 -19.65 -8.16
C SER A 180 19.53 -19.37 -9.20
N MET A 181 19.47 -18.23 -9.88
CA MET A 181 20.52 -17.79 -10.81
C MET A 181 21.87 -17.63 -10.10
N PHE A 182 21.87 -16.96 -8.94
CA PHE A 182 23.06 -16.77 -8.12
C PHE A 182 23.69 -18.10 -7.69
N SER A 183 22.87 -19.05 -7.23
CA SER A 183 23.32 -20.40 -6.87
C SER A 183 23.96 -21.14 -8.05
N ASN A 184 23.34 -21.07 -9.23
CA ASN A 184 23.86 -21.73 -10.43
C ASN A 184 25.19 -21.11 -10.89
N MET A 185 25.36 -19.79 -10.74
CA MET A 185 26.64 -19.14 -11.04
C MET A 185 27.75 -19.58 -10.08
N ILE A 186 27.48 -19.62 -8.77
CA ILE A 186 28.47 -20.12 -7.78
C ILE A 186 28.86 -21.56 -8.09
N ALA A 187 27.89 -22.44 -8.39
CA ALA A 187 28.18 -23.82 -8.74
C ALA A 187 29.12 -23.92 -9.96
N LYS A 188 28.86 -23.12 -11.02
CA LYS A 188 29.74 -23.04 -12.19
C LYS A 188 31.12 -22.46 -11.86
N MET A 189 31.22 -21.49 -10.95
CA MET A 189 32.51 -20.97 -10.48
C MET A 189 33.34 -22.04 -9.78
N GLU A 190 32.73 -22.79 -8.86
CA GLU A 190 33.41 -23.87 -8.15
C GLU A 190 33.90 -24.96 -9.10
N GLU A 191 33.10 -25.30 -10.11
CA GLU A 191 33.47 -26.27 -11.14
C GLU A 191 34.66 -25.78 -11.97
N ASN A 192 34.63 -24.53 -12.44
CA ASN A 192 35.74 -23.93 -13.19
C ASN A 192 37.04 -23.88 -12.37
N ILE A 193 36.97 -23.48 -11.09
CA ILE A 193 38.14 -23.45 -10.19
C ILE A 193 38.71 -24.87 -10.01
N LYS A 194 37.85 -25.87 -9.77
CA LYS A 194 38.28 -27.28 -9.65
C LYS A 194 38.96 -27.76 -10.94
N GLY A 195 38.42 -27.41 -12.11
CA GLY A 195 39.01 -27.75 -13.40
C GLY A 195 40.39 -27.11 -13.63
N ILE A 196 40.57 -25.84 -13.25
CA ILE A 196 41.88 -25.16 -13.32
C ILE A 196 42.89 -25.86 -12.41
N ILE A 197 42.53 -26.14 -11.15
CA ILE A 197 43.41 -26.84 -10.20
C ILE A 197 43.80 -28.23 -10.73
N GLN A 198 42.85 -28.99 -11.28
CA GLN A 198 43.13 -30.31 -11.87
C GLN A 198 44.06 -30.23 -13.09
N ASN A 199 43.96 -29.18 -13.90
CA ASN A 199 44.85 -28.97 -15.05
C ASN A 199 46.24 -28.48 -14.64
N MET A 200 46.38 -27.77 -13.52
CA MET A 200 47.68 -27.36 -12.97
C MET A 200 48.40 -28.48 -12.20
N ALA A 201 47.67 -29.49 -11.72
CA ALA A 201 48.23 -30.63 -10.99
C ALA A 201 48.73 -31.77 -11.90
N ARG A 202 48.66 -31.59 -13.23
CA ARG A 202 49.25 -32.46 -14.25
C ARG A 202 50.51 -31.84 -14.81
#